data_AF-A0A6B3IAC8-F1
#
_entry.id   AF-A0A6B3IAC8-F1
#
_cell.length_a   1.000
_cell.length_b   1.000
_cell.length_c   1.000
_cell.angle_alpha   90.00
_cell.angle_beta   90.00
_cell.angle_gamma   90.00
#
_symmetry.space_group_name_H-M   'P 1'
#
loop_
_entity.id
_entity.type
_entity.pdbx_description
1 polymer ?
#
loop_
_entity_poly.entity_id
_entity_poly.type
_entity_poly.pdbx_seq_one_letter_code
_entity_poly.pdbx_strand_id
1 'polypeptide(L)' 'MSTPEQTEHLVLPGVLTAAEAAETVAALAAVQREDGALPWFRGHHLDPWDHTEAAMALDAAGEHEAAERAYDWLARH' A
#
# COMPACT_ATOMS: atom_id res chain seq x y z
N MET A 1 31.10 21.89 10.77
CA MET A 1 30.37 20.61 10.85
C MET A 1 29.85 20.32 9.46
N SER A 2 30.36 19.26 8.82
CA SER A 2 29.99 18.90 7.46
C SER A 2 28.60 18.27 7.47
N THR A 3 27.70 18.77 6.63
CA THR A 3 26.38 18.18 6.37
C THR A 3 26.55 16.71 5.94
N PRO A 4 25.72 15.76 6.40
CA PRO A 4 25.79 14.39 5.90
C PRO A 4 25.61 14.41 4.38
N GLU A 5 26.36 13.58 3.66
CA GLU A 5 26.18 13.38 2.22
C GLU A 5 24.71 13.03 1.96
N GLN A 6 23.97 13.95 1.34
CA GLN A 6 22.64 13.64 0.83
C GLN A 6 22.81 12.56 -0.22
N THR A 7 22.27 11.38 0.02
CA THR A 7 22.16 10.34 -1.00
C THR A 7 21.45 10.96 -2.20
N GLU A 8 22.14 11.06 -3.34
CA GLU A 8 21.52 11.56 -4.56
C GLU A 8 20.35 10.65 -4.94
N HIS A 9 19.25 11.27 -5.40
CA HIS A 9 18.06 10.53 -5.79
C HIS A 9 18.40 9.69 -7.05
N LEU A 10 18.50 8.38 -6.88
CA LEU A 10 18.79 7.45 -7.98
C LEU A 10 17.56 7.38 -8.89
N VAL A 11 17.58 8.12 -10.00
CA VAL A 11 16.51 8.11 -11.01
C VAL A 11 16.87 7.14 -12.12
N LEU A 12 16.11 6.03 -12.23
CA LEU A 12 16.20 5.07 -13.33
C LEU A 12 14.94 5.17 -14.19
N PRO A 13 15.05 5.39 -15.53
CA PRO A 13 13.90 5.39 -16.41
C PRO A 13 13.11 4.07 -16.31
N GLY A 14 11.79 4.18 -16.13
CA GLY A 14 10.88 3.03 -16.01
C GLY A 14 10.66 2.52 -14.59
N VAL A 15 11.31 3.09 -13.57
CA VAL A 15 10.97 2.85 -12.16
C VAL A 15 9.92 3.85 -11.70
N LEU A 16 8.96 3.36 -10.90
CA LEU A 16 7.92 4.17 -10.28
C LEU A 16 8.51 5.33 -9.49
N THR A 17 7.95 6.51 -9.69
CA THR A 17 8.19 7.68 -8.85
C THR A 17 7.46 7.54 -7.51
N ALA A 18 7.92 8.28 -6.50
CA ALA A 18 7.22 8.34 -5.21
C ALA A 18 5.78 8.85 -5.34
N ALA A 19 5.50 9.73 -6.31
CA ALA A 19 4.16 10.24 -6.57
C ALA A 19 3.23 9.15 -7.14
N GLU A 20 3.71 8.33 -8.09
CA GLU A 20 2.95 7.21 -8.65
C GLU A 20 2.71 6.12 -7.59
N ALA A 21 3.68 5.87 -6.70
CA ALA A 21 3.50 4.98 -5.57
C ALA A 21 2.40 5.50 -4.62
N ALA A 22 2.42 6.80 -4.29
CA ALA A 22 1.40 7.42 -3.45
C ALA A 22 0.00 7.36 -4.07
N GLU A 23 -0.11 7.57 -5.39
CA GLU A 23 -1.37 7.44 -6.13
C GLU A 23 -1.91 6.01 -6.08
N THR A 24 -1.02 5.02 -6.21
CA THR A 24 -1.37 3.60 -6.10
C THR A 24 -1.93 3.28 -4.71
N VAL A 25 -1.29 3.76 -3.64
CA VAL A 25 -1.73 3.55 -2.26
C VAL A 25 -3.08 4.22 -1.99
N ALA A 26 -3.28 5.43 -2.51
CA ALA A 26 -4.58 6.11 -2.41
C ALA A 26 -5.71 5.31 -3.09
N ALA A 27 -5.42 4.65 -4.21
CA ALA A 27 -6.38 3.77 -4.87
C ALA A 27 -6.70 2.52 -4.04
N LEU A 28 -5.70 1.90 -3.40
CA LEU A 28 -5.92 0.78 -2.47
C LEU A 28 -6.79 1.19 -1.29
N ALA A 29 -6.48 2.33 -0.65
CA ALA A 29 -7.26 2.87 0.47
C ALA A 29 -8.72 3.15 0.06
N ALA A 30 -8.96 3.63 -1.16
CA ALA A 30 -10.31 3.91 -1.67
C ALA A 30 -11.14 2.63 -1.98
N VAL A 31 -10.47 1.51 -2.24
CA VAL A 31 -11.10 0.20 -2.48
C VAL A 31 -11.34 -0.57 -1.17
N GLN A 32 -10.58 -0.26 -0.10
CA GLN A 32 -10.76 -0.89 1.19
C GLN A 32 -12.20 -0.75 1.71
N ARG A 33 -12.79 -1.88 2.07
CA ARG A 33 -14.14 -1.95 2.66
C ARG A 33 -14.08 -1.63 4.15
N GLU A 34 -15.23 -1.26 4.71
CA GLU A 34 -15.37 -0.94 6.15
C GLU A 34 -14.97 -2.10 7.07
N ASP A 35 -15.08 -3.36 6.61
CA ASP A 35 -14.66 -4.56 7.37
C ASP A 35 -13.15 -4.85 7.28
N GLY A 36 -12.39 -4.04 6.54
CA GLY A 36 -10.95 -4.20 6.32
C GLY A 36 -10.59 -4.98 5.05
N ALA A 37 -11.55 -5.53 4.33
CA ALA A 37 -11.31 -6.30 3.11
C ALA A 37 -10.78 -5.42 1.95
N LEU A 38 -9.76 -5.93 1.25
CA LEU A 38 -9.17 -5.36 0.03
C LEU A 38 -9.44 -6.30 -1.16
N PRO A 39 -10.55 -6.15 -1.89
CA PRO A 39 -10.79 -6.87 -3.15
C PRO A 39 -9.95 -6.26 -4.29
N TRP A 40 -9.86 -6.95 -5.44
CA TRP A 40 -9.20 -6.41 -6.64
C TRP A 40 -9.74 -5.04 -7.05
N PHE A 41 -11.07 -4.90 -6.94
CA PHE A 41 -11.80 -3.65 -7.05
C PHE A 41 -13.18 -3.82 -6.41
N ARG A 42 -13.89 -2.71 -6.20
CA ARG A 42 -15.18 -2.70 -5.51
C ARG A 42 -16.18 -3.64 -6.21
N GLY A 43 -16.69 -4.62 -5.47
CA GLY A 43 -17.70 -5.57 -5.94
C GLY A 43 -17.16 -6.79 -6.69
N HIS A 44 -15.85 -7.05 -6.66
CA HIS A 44 -15.23 -8.18 -7.36
C HIS A 44 -14.57 -9.19 -6.41
N HIS A 45 -13.86 -10.16 -7.00
CA HIS A 45 -13.06 -11.15 -6.30
C HIS A 45 -12.09 -10.51 -5.30
N LEU A 46 -11.89 -11.27 -4.24
CA LEU A 46 -10.86 -11.06 -3.23
C LEU A 46 -10.16 -12.41 -3.10
N ASP A 47 -8.84 -12.40 -3.27
CA ASP A 47 -7.99 -13.52 -2.88
C ASP A 47 -7.03 -13.07 -1.75
N PRO A 48 -6.61 -14.00 -0.87
CA PRO A 48 -5.76 -13.65 0.26
C PRO A 48 -4.37 -13.13 -0.11
N TRP A 49 -3.85 -13.47 -1.29
CA TRP A 49 -2.51 -13.07 -1.71
C TRP A 49 -2.51 -11.60 -2.11
N ASP A 50 -3.37 -11.21 -3.05
CA ASP A 50 -3.50 -9.81 -3.49
C ASP A 50 -3.91 -8.90 -2.32
N HIS A 51 -4.77 -9.41 -1.43
CA HIS A 51 -5.15 -8.71 -0.20
C HIS A 51 -3.93 -8.43 0.70
N THR A 52 -3.07 -9.44 0.91
CA THR A 52 -1.85 -9.30 1.72
C THR A 52 -0.87 -8.30 1.09
N GLU A 53 -0.67 -8.37 -0.23
CA GLU A 53 0.20 -7.43 -0.95
C GLU A 53 -0.32 -5.99 -0.85
N ALA A 54 -1.63 -5.79 -0.96
CA ALA A 54 -2.25 -4.48 -0.78
C ALA A 54 -2.10 -3.97 0.68
N ALA A 55 -2.23 -4.85 1.67
CA ALA A 55 -1.99 -4.50 3.08
C ALA A 55 -0.53 -4.06 3.32
N MET A 56 0.44 -4.76 2.71
CA MET A 56 1.86 -4.41 2.79
C MET A 56 2.15 -3.05 2.12
N ALA A 57 1.50 -2.77 0.99
CA ALA A 57 1.65 -1.49 0.29
C ALA A 57 1.12 -0.31 1.13
N LEU A 58 -0.03 -0.48 1.79
CA LEU A 58 -0.57 0.50 2.74
C LEU A 58 0.43 0.75 3.88
N ASP A 59 0.95 -0.30 4.51
CA ASP A 59 1.89 -0.18 5.64
C ASP A 59 3.20 0.50 5.23
N ALA A 60 3.78 0.09 4.09
CA ALA A 60 5.01 0.66 3.56
C ALA A 60 4.87 2.16 3.21
N ALA A 61 3.66 2.63 2.91
CA ALA A 61 3.35 4.01 2.60
C ALA A 61 2.93 4.85 3.81
N GLY A 62 2.87 4.27 5.02
CA GLY A 62 2.50 4.95 6.25
C GLY A 62 1.01 4.89 6.61
N GLU A 63 0.20 4.17 5.83
CA GLU A 63 -1.24 3.96 6.08
C GLU A 63 -1.47 2.83 7.09
N HIS A 64 -0.81 2.90 8.24
CA HIS A 64 -0.71 1.80 9.21
C HIS A 64 -2.07 1.32 9.74
N GLU A 65 -2.99 2.25 10.04
CA GLU A 65 -4.34 1.88 10.51
C GLU A 65 -5.14 1.12 9.43
N ALA A 66 -4.95 1.47 8.16
CA ALA A 66 -5.61 0.78 7.05
C ALA A 66 -5.02 -0.61 6.86
N ALA A 67 -3.69 -0.75 6.93
CA ALA A 67 -3.02 -2.03 6.88
C ALA A 67 -3.43 -2.95 8.05
N GLU A 68 -3.51 -2.43 9.27
CA GLU A 68 -3.92 -3.20 10.44
C GLU A 68 -5.32 -3.79 10.26
N ARG A 69 -6.30 -2.98 9.83
CA ARG A 69 -7.65 -3.49 9.52
C ARG A 69 -7.65 -4.59 8.47
N ALA A 70 -6.75 -4.51 7.49
CA ALA A 70 -6.60 -5.52 6.46
C ALA A 70 -6.06 -6.84 7.05
N TYR A 71 -4.96 -6.78 7.80
CA TYR A 71 -4.41 -7.97 8.46
C TYR A 71 -5.39 -8.60 9.46
N ASP A 72 -6.12 -7.77 10.18
CA ASP A 72 -7.21 -8.18 11.06
C ASP A 72 -8.33 -8.93 10.33
N TRP A 73 -8.67 -8.49 9.10
CA TRP A 73 -9.64 -9.19 8.27
C TRP A 73 -9.11 -10.58 7.89
N LEU A 74 -7.85 -10.70 7.46
CA LEU A 74 -7.22 -11.98 7.12
C LEU A 74 -7.14 -12.93 8.32
N ALA A 75 -6.88 -12.43 9.52
CA ALA A 75 -6.79 -13.28 10.71
C ALA A 75 -8.14 -13.89 11.14
N ARG A 76 -9.26 -13.30 10.71
CA ARG A 76 -10.62 -13.71 11.08
C ARG A 76 -11.32 -14.58 10.03
N HIS A 77 -10.79 -14.69 8.81
CA HIS A 77 -11.43 -15.36 7.67
C HIS A 77 -10.52 -16.43 7.06
#